data_AF-A0A2H0L167-F1
#
_entry.id   AF-A0A2H0L167-F1
#
_cell.length_a   1.000
_cell.length_b   1.000
_cell.length_c   1.000
_cell.angle_alpha   90.00
_cell.angle_beta   90.00
_cell.angle_gamma   90.00
#
_symmetry.space_group_name_H-M   'P 1'
#
loop_
_entity.id
_entity.type
_entity.pdbx_description
1 polymer ?
#
loop_
_entity_poly.entity_id
_entity_poly.type
_entity_poly.pdbx_seq_one_letter_code
_entity_poly.pdbx_strand_id
1 'polypeptide(L)'
;MPLFHYVGLNKQQKQLSGVIDAADEANAQQKLSELGIAVIKISTEAPQDGSQESHEGKTVFEFEALDTGGKKVVGTIVAESPLLAYKRLIEEYQLQVNALFDAALTPEQKEAARAAGTADIQKQYKDAYSIPEQASSLTEQSPLADQNRALILQKVEMTMQKIQNFLETYGAQMKHEERSTMQGYMNQLERIKNSSNIDHVLTTCKRMLQHVQEKELFAQEELRDRAGMKLKVETGELLKELKKTSALGKPIELEGIIEKFEKKTYLSPLAKILRAIVPHETKEMHEIRSQIKMTNKHMLAYLKVALTGKSPQSKSEAWNSISTLRAEKKRLKTELAGLQEKAQEAAHAQKIQTTLPHHSTAQQFFGWMLFVYLVFYIATYPLTMKEITNFQLPQFLYFYQSTILKSLTLFTLIAYGCIAISNIFFPEKRLASIALYGAGIFSFLLIAINLI
;
A
#
# COMPACT_ATOMS: atom_id res chain seq x y z
N MET A 1 20.13 -46.11 10.84
CA MET A 1 21.12 -45.14 10.34
C MET A 1 21.12 -43.94 11.29
N PRO A 2 22.25 -43.25 11.50
CA PRO A 2 22.31 -42.11 12.41
C PRO A 2 21.50 -40.92 11.87
N LEU A 3 20.73 -40.29 12.76
CA LEU A 3 19.93 -39.10 12.47
C LEU A 3 20.74 -37.85 12.82
N PHE A 4 20.94 -36.95 11.85
CA PHE A 4 21.68 -35.71 12.03
C PHE A 4 20.73 -34.52 12.09
N HIS A 5 20.78 -33.75 13.17
CA HIS A 5 20.03 -32.50 13.30
C HIS A 5 20.85 -31.39 12.65
N TYR A 6 20.22 -30.57 11.81
CA TYR A 6 20.89 -29.48 11.12
C TYR A 6 20.18 -28.14 11.35
N VAL A 7 20.96 -27.07 11.25
CA VAL A 7 20.50 -25.70 11.08
C VAL A 7 21.19 -25.15 9.84
N GLY A 8 20.44 -24.63 8.87
CA GLY A 8 20.99 -24.12 7.62
C GLY A 8 20.12 -23.05 6.95
N LEU A 9 20.64 -22.40 5.92
CA LEU A 9 19.95 -21.37 5.16
C LEU A 9 19.47 -21.92 3.81
N ASN A 10 18.20 -21.70 3.45
CA ASN A 10 17.72 -22.06 2.12
C ASN A 10 18.19 -21.06 1.04
N LYS A 11 17.84 -21.33 -0.23
CA LYS A 11 18.11 -20.44 -1.38
C LYS A 11 17.56 -19.01 -1.24
N GLN A 12 16.66 -18.77 -0.29
CA GLN A 12 16.06 -17.47 0.03
C GLN A 12 16.70 -16.80 1.26
N GLN A 13 17.81 -17.36 1.78
CA GLN A 13 18.49 -16.92 3.01
C GLN A 13 17.63 -17.01 4.29
N LYS A 14 16.60 -17.86 4.32
CA LYS A 14 15.82 -18.15 5.54
C LYS A 14 16.43 -19.33 6.29
N GLN A 15 16.53 -19.21 7.61
CA GLN A 15 17.00 -20.26 8.50
C GLN A 15 15.99 -21.41 8.60
N LEU A 16 16.49 -22.62 8.45
CA LEU A 16 15.75 -23.88 8.53
C LEU A 16 16.49 -24.80 9.51
N SER A 17 15.75 -25.45 10.38
CA SER A 17 16.23 -26.57 11.17
C SER A 17 15.47 -27.84 10.80
N GLY A 18 16.15 -28.98 10.85
CA GLY A 18 15.54 -30.27 10.52
C GLY A 18 16.43 -31.44 10.90
N VAL A 19 15.98 -32.64 10.57
CA VAL A 19 16.72 -33.88 10.79
C VAL A 19 16.90 -34.58 9.46
N ILE A 20 18.11 -35.04 9.18
CA ILE A 20 18.44 -35.77 7.96
C ILE A 20 19.06 -37.12 8.29
N ASP A 21 18.60 -38.15 7.59
CA ASP A 21 19.13 -39.50 7.71
C ASP A 21 20.33 -39.69 6.75
N ALA A 22 21.50 -40.01 7.30
CA ALA A 22 22.73 -40.22 6.54
C ALA A 22 23.65 -41.22 7.23
N ALA A 23 24.60 -41.81 6.49
CA ALA A 23 25.56 -42.74 7.07
C ALA A 23 26.59 -42.04 7.97
N ASP A 24 26.97 -40.81 7.62
CA ASP A 24 27.95 -39.98 8.30
C ASP A 24 27.62 -38.48 8.09
N GLU A 25 28.32 -37.61 8.82
CA GLU A 25 28.14 -36.16 8.75
C GLU A 25 28.43 -35.61 7.35
N ALA A 26 29.42 -36.18 6.66
CA ALA A 26 29.80 -35.79 5.30
C ALA A 26 28.66 -36.05 4.30
N ASN A 27 28.02 -37.22 4.35
CA ASN A 27 26.84 -37.52 3.54
C ASN A 27 25.65 -36.65 3.92
N ALA A 28 25.49 -36.31 5.21
CA ALA A 28 24.43 -35.42 5.65
C ALA A 28 24.61 -34.01 5.06
N GLN A 29 25.82 -33.45 5.11
CA GLN A 29 26.15 -32.16 4.49
C GLN A 29 25.97 -32.19 2.97
N GLN A 30 26.39 -33.27 2.31
CA GLN A 30 26.21 -33.43 0.87
C GLN A 30 24.73 -33.46 0.50
N LYS A 31 23.91 -34.25 1.20
CA LYS A 31 22.46 -34.29 0.97
C LYS A 31 21.79 -32.93 1.23
N LEU A 32 22.22 -32.19 2.26
CA LEU A 32 21.70 -30.83 2.53
C LEU A 32 22.13 -29.83 1.44
N SER A 33 23.34 -29.95 0.92
CA SER A 33 23.84 -29.16 -0.21
C SER A 33 23.05 -29.45 -1.49
N GLU A 34 22.74 -30.72 -1.77
CA GLU A 34 21.87 -31.14 -2.88
C GLU A 34 20.46 -30.56 -2.78
N LEU A 35 19.95 -30.39 -1.55
CA LEU A 35 18.67 -29.72 -1.27
C LEU A 35 18.76 -28.18 -1.37
N GLY A 36 19.95 -27.63 -1.60
CA GLY A 36 20.18 -26.18 -1.66
C GLY A 36 20.08 -25.49 -0.31
N ILE A 37 20.41 -26.21 0.76
CA ILE A 37 20.47 -25.71 2.14
C ILE A 37 21.95 -25.53 2.51
N ALA A 38 22.36 -24.30 2.77
CA ALA A 38 23.69 -23.99 3.28
C ALA A 38 23.76 -24.31 4.78
N VAL A 39 24.52 -25.34 5.17
CA VAL A 39 24.59 -25.84 6.54
C VAL A 39 25.36 -24.85 7.43
N ILE A 40 24.76 -24.41 8.53
CA ILE A 40 25.38 -23.60 9.59
C ILE A 40 25.91 -24.49 10.72
N LYS A 41 25.10 -25.46 11.15
CA LYS A 41 25.44 -26.40 12.23
C LYS A 41 24.83 -27.76 11.93
N ILE A 42 25.56 -28.84 12.23
CA ILE A 42 25.06 -30.21 12.19
C ILE A 42 25.49 -30.92 13.48
N SER A 43 24.59 -31.65 14.12
CA SER A 43 24.87 -32.39 15.36
C SER A 43 24.10 -33.71 15.40
N THR A 44 24.71 -34.72 16.01
CA THR A 44 24.07 -36.02 16.32
C THR A 44 23.17 -35.95 17.55
N GLU A 45 23.41 -34.96 18.42
CA GLU A 45 22.56 -34.66 19.56
C GLU A 45 21.47 -33.67 19.16
N ALA A 46 20.26 -33.86 19.69
CA ALA A 46 19.17 -32.90 19.53
C ALA A 46 19.68 -31.50 19.94
N PRO A 47 19.40 -30.45 19.16
CA PRO A 47 19.94 -29.13 19.43
C PRO A 47 19.49 -28.66 20.82
N GLN A 48 20.41 -28.66 21.79
CA GLN A 48 20.26 -27.81 22.96
C GLN A 48 20.50 -26.37 22.49
N ASP A 49 19.43 -25.58 22.57
CA ASP A 49 19.23 -24.30 21.91
C ASP A 49 20.44 -23.37 21.95
N GLY A 50 20.93 -23.03 20.76
CA GLY A 50 21.80 -21.89 20.51
C GLY A 50 21.00 -20.70 19.98
N SER A 51 19.92 -20.32 20.67
CA SER A 51 19.30 -18.98 20.67
C SER A 51 18.02 -19.02 21.50
N GLN A 52 18.10 -18.76 22.80
CA GLN A 52 16.95 -18.36 23.60
C GLN A 52 16.46 -16.99 23.13
N GLU A 53 15.75 -16.92 22.01
CA GLU A 53 14.64 -15.97 21.93
C GLU A 53 13.51 -16.64 22.69
N SER A 54 13.08 -16.03 23.79
CA SER A 54 11.94 -16.50 24.58
C SER A 54 10.73 -16.69 23.65
N HIS A 55 10.44 -17.94 23.28
CA HIS A 55 9.21 -18.31 22.60
C HIS A 55 8.06 -18.31 23.62
N GLU A 56 7.81 -17.15 24.25
CA GLU A 56 6.59 -16.96 25.04
C GLU A 56 5.39 -17.12 24.09
N GLY A 57 4.67 -18.23 24.25
CA GLY A 57 3.44 -18.53 23.51
C GLY A 57 3.60 -19.26 22.16
N LYS A 58 4.77 -19.77 21.78
CA LYS A 58 4.93 -20.56 20.54
C LYS A 58 5.32 -22.01 20.83
N THR A 59 4.61 -22.95 20.21
CA THR A 59 4.86 -24.38 20.28
C THR A 59 5.66 -24.87 19.08
N VAL A 60 6.51 -25.88 19.29
CA VAL A 60 7.30 -26.52 18.23
C VAL A 60 6.52 -27.72 17.70
N PHE A 61 6.23 -27.73 16.41
CA PHE A 61 5.52 -28.82 15.74
C PHE A 61 6.49 -29.63 14.88
N GLU A 62 6.43 -30.95 14.98
CA GLU A 62 7.09 -31.87 14.05
C GLU A 62 6.15 -32.14 12.86
N PHE A 63 6.70 -32.15 11.65
CA PHE A 63 5.95 -32.40 10.43
C PHE A 63 6.64 -33.42 9.52
N GLU A 64 5.81 -34.15 8.77
CA GLU A 64 6.21 -34.99 7.66
C GLU A 64 5.46 -34.51 6.42
N ALA A 65 6.20 -34.16 5.36
CA ALA A 65 5.62 -33.62 4.13
C ALA A 65 6.36 -34.12 2.88
N LEU A 66 5.73 -33.98 1.72
CA LEU A 66 6.38 -34.17 0.41
C LEU A 66 6.73 -32.80 -0.18
N ASP A 67 7.97 -32.67 -0.65
CA ASP A 67 8.39 -31.53 -1.47
C ASP A 67 7.74 -31.61 -2.87
N THR A 68 7.77 -30.50 -3.61
CA THR A 68 7.37 -30.37 -5.02
C THR A 68 7.97 -31.45 -5.94
N GLY A 69 9.13 -32.02 -5.58
CA GLY A 69 9.77 -33.15 -6.26
C GLY A 69 9.30 -34.54 -5.78
N GLY A 70 8.28 -34.63 -4.94
CA GLY A 70 7.75 -35.89 -4.37
C GLY A 70 8.66 -36.53 -3.32
N LYS A 71 9.71 -35.83 -2.85
CA LYS A 71 10.64 -36.34 -1.83
C LYS A 71 10.06 -36.11 -0.43
N LYS A 72 10.13 -37.12 0.43
CA LYS A 72 9.72 -37.03 1.84
C LYS A 72 10.70 -36.18 2.64
N VAL A 73 10.17 -35.16 3.31
CA VAL A 73 10.87 -34.22 4.17
C VAL A 73 10.26 -34.28 5.57
N VAL A 74 11.10 -34.42 6.59
CA VAL A 74 10.71 -34.40 8.00
C VAL A 74 11.43 -33.25 8.67
N GLY A 75 10.70 -32.44 9.44
CA GLY A 75 11.28 -31.25 10.08
C GLY A 75 10.43 -30.73 11.23
N THR A 76 10.87 -29.62 11.81
CA THR A 76 10.17 -28.92 12.89
C THR A 76 9.82 -27.50 12.46
N ILE A 77 8.65 -27.02 12.87
CA ILE A 77 8.19 -25.64 12.63
C ILE A 77 7.65 -25.02 13.91
N VAL A 78 8.08 -23.80 14.21
CA VAL A 78 7.60 -23.04 15.38
C VAL A 78 6.38 -22.21 14.98
N ALA A 79 5.25 -22.40 15.67
CA ALA A 79 4.01 -21.64 15.42
C ALA A 79 3.17 -21.52 16.70
N GLU A 80 2.22 -20.59 16.71
CA GLU A 80 1.27 -20.40 17.83
C GLU A 80 0.15 -21.46 17.82
N SER A 81 -0.13 -22.08 16.67
CA SER A 81 -1.16 -23.10 16.54
C SER A 81 -0.85 -24.11 15.42
N PRO A 82 -1.43 -25.33 15.48
CA PRO A 82 -1.27 -26.33 14.42
C PRO A 82 -1.77 -25.82 13.07
N LEU A 83 -2.85 -25.04 13.06
CA LEU A 83 -3.43 -24.46 11.85
C LEU A 83 -2.47 -23.44 11.19
N LEU A 84 -1.80 -22.61 12.00
CA LEU A 84 -0.80 -21.66 11.51
C LEU A 84 0.46 -22.38 11.01
N ALA A 85 0.91 -23.42 11.72
CA ALA A 85 2.01 -24.27 11.24
C ALA A 85 1.68 -24.88 9.87
N TYR A 86 0.47 -25.46 9.73
CA TYR A 86 0.00 -26.04 8.47
C TYR A 86 -0.07 -24.99 7.33
N LYS A 87 -0.61 -23.81 7.62
CA LYS A 87 -0.65 -22.68 6.67
C LYS A 87 0.74 -22.30 6.19
N ARG A 88 1.71 -22.16 7.09
CA ARG A 88 3.09 -21.81 6.73
C ARG A 88 3.72 -22.89 5.86
N LEU A 89 3.53 -24.17 6.19
CA LEU A 89 4.05 -25.31 5.41
C LEU A 89 3.52 -25.31 3.97
N ILE A 90 2.25 -24.98 3.76
CA ILE A 90 1.66 -24.92 2.41
C ILE A 90 2.01 -23.62 1.68
N GLU A 91 1.79 -22.45 2.30
CA GLU A 91 1.92 -21.17 1.61
C GLU A 91 3.39 -20.72 1.47
N GLU A 92 4.20 -20.85 2.53
CA GLU A 92 5.59 -20.39 2.51
C GLU A 92 6.53 -21.42 1.90
N TYR A 93 6.31 -22.71 2.21
CA TYR A 93 7.23 -23.78 1.84
C TYR A 93 6.73 -24.67 0.69
N GLN A 94 5.46 -24.53 0.27
CA GLN A 94 4.85 -25.31 -0.82
C GLN A 94 4.97 -26.83 -0.63
N LEU A 95 4.90 -27.28 0.63
CA LEU A 95 4.99 -28.68 1.00
C LEU A 95 3.60 -29.32 1.06
N GLN A 96 3.50 -30.58 0.62
CA GLN A 96 2.30 -31.39 0.82
C GLN A 96 2.41 -32.12 2.16
N VAL A 97 1.75 -31.59 3.19
CA VAL A 97 1.89 -32.06 4.58
C VAL A 97 1.07 -33.33 4.83
N ASN A 98 1.75 -34.44 5.13
CA ASN A 98 1.15 -35.73 5.44
C ASN A 98 0.82 -35.88 6.93
N ALA A 99 1.71 -35.41 7.81
CA ALA A 99 1.51 -35.43 9.26
C ALA A 99 2.03 -34.14 9.90
N LEU A 100 1.34 -33.65 10.93
CA LEU A 100 1.73 -32.48 11.72
C LEU A 100 1.26 -32.68 13.16
N PHE A 101 2.18 -32.66 14.13
CA PHE A 101 1.88 -32.90 15.54
C PHE A 101 2.86 -32.17 16.46
N ASP A 102 2.50 -32.02 17.73
CA ASP A 102 3.34 -31.35 18.72
C ASP A 102 4.60 -32.18 19.03
N ALA A 103 5.76 -31.52 19.04
CA ALA A 103 7.04 -32.16 19.33
C ALA A 103 7.10 -32.77 20.75
N ALA A 104 6.30 -32.26 21.69
CA ALA A 104 6.24 -32.71 23.08
C ALA A 104 5.46 -34.03 23.31
N LEU A 105 4.82 -34.59 22.28
CA LEU A 105 4.07 -35.85 22.42
C LEU A 105 4.97 -37.06 22.69
N THR A 106 4.44 -38.03 23.43
CA THR A 106 5.14 -39.32 23.65
C THR A 106 5.30 -40.10 22.34
N PRO A 107 6.32 -40.97 22.20
CA PRO A 107 6.58 -41.69 20.95
C PRO A 107 5.38 -42.51 20.45
N GLU A 108 4.61 -43.14 21.36
CA GLU A 108 3.40 -43.87 21.02
C GLU A 108 2.29 -42.96 20.46
N GLN A 109 2.14 -41.75 21.02
CA GLN A 109 1.19 -40.75 20.51
C GLN A 109 1.63 -40.15 19.18
N LYS A 110 2.95 -40.02 18.93
CA LYS A 110 3.48 -39.56 17.64
C LYS A 110 3.14 -40.54 16.52
N GLU A 111 3.21 -41.86 16.76
CA GLU A 111 2.82 -42.86 15.77
C GLU A 111 1.32 -42.83 15.49
N ALA A 112 0.49 -42.70 16.52
CA ALA A 112 -0.96 -42.54 16.36
C ALA A 112 -1.31 -41.27 15.57
N ALA A 113 -0.63 -40.15 15.85
CA ALA A 113 -0.82 -38.89 15.13
C ALA A 113 -0.37 -38.97 13.66
N ARG A 114 0.72 -39.71 13.36
CA ARG A 114 1.13 -39.99 11.98
C ARG A 114 0.09 -40.81 11.23
N ALA A 115 -0.52 -41.79 11.89
CA ALA A 115 -1.57 -42.62 11.29
C ALA A 115 -2.87 -41.84 11.06
N ALA A 116 -3.21 -40.89 11.95
CA ALA A 116 -4.36 -40.01 11.80
C ALA A 116 -4.20 -38.98 10.65
N GLY A 117 -2.96 -38.58 10.36
CA GLY A 117 -2.64 -37.66 9.27
C GLY A 117 -3.09 -36.22 9.54
N THR A 118 -3.24 -35.41 8.47
CA THR A 118 -3.59 -33.98 8.54
C THR A 118 -5.03 -33.66 8.16
N ALA A 119 -5.91 -34.65 8.01
CA ALA A 119 -7.25 -34.48 7.46
C ALA A 119 -8.10 -33.43 8.22
N ASP A 120 -8.08 -33.46 9.56
CA ASP A 120 -8.83 -32.51 10.39
C ASP A 120 -8.30 -31.08 10.27
N ILE A 121 -6.98 -30.92 10.23
CA ILE A 121 -6.32 -29.62 10.08
C ILE A 121 -6.55 -29.07 8.68
N GLN A 122 -6.53 -29.92 7.66
CA GLN A 122 -6.84 -29.56 6.28
C GLN A 122 -8.29 -29.08 6.17
N LYS A 123 -9.24 -29.74 6.84
CA LYS A 123 -10.65 -29.31 6.88
C LYS A 123 -10.79 -27.95 7.56
N GLN A 124 -10.17 -27.76 8.74
CA GLN A 124 -10.16 -26.47 9.43
C GLN A 124 -9.52 -25.35 8.60
N TYR A 125 -8.45 -25.67 7.87
CA TYR A 125 -7.82 -24.73 6.95
C TYR A 125 -8.75 -24.34 5.81
N LYS A 126 -9.46 -25.32 5.23
CA LYS A 126 -10.45 -25.05 4.20
C LYS A 126 -11.58 -24.17 4.72
N ASP A 127 -12.14 -24.50 5.87
CA ASP A 127 -13.26 -23.75 6.48
C ASP A 127 -12.86 -22.32 6.88
N ALA A 128 -11.62 -22.10 7.35
CA ALA A 128 -11.14 -20.81 7.82
C ALA A 128 -10.59 -19.89 6.70
N TYR A 129 -10.06 -20.47 5.61
CA TYR A 129 -9.32 -19.72 4.59
C TYR A 129 -9.79 -19.96 3.15
N SER A 130 -10.75 -20.86 2.90
CA SER A 130 -11.36 -21.03 1.57
C SER A 130 -12.62 -20.19 1.45
N ILE A 131 -12.62 -19.30 0.46
CA ILE A 131 -13.84 -18.76 -0.16
C ILE A 131 -14.63 -19.98 -0.72
N PRO A 132 -15.97 -20.02 -0.62
CA PRO A 132 -16.77 -21.24 -0.75
C PRO A 132 -16.39 -22.15 -1.93
N GLU A 133 -16.15 -23.42 -1.61
CA GLU A 133 -15.78 -24.55 -2.47
C GLU A 133 -16.92 -24.99 -3.43
N GLN A 134 -17.53 -24.06 -4.16
CA GLN A 134 -18.42 -24.36 -5.29
C GLN A 134 -17.84 -23.96 -6.66
N ALA A 135 -16.58 -23.53 -6.71
CA ALA A 135 -15.94 -23.04 -7.93
C ALA A 135 -14.68 -23.84 -8.36
N SER A 136 -14.57 -25.12 -7.99
CA SER A 136 -13.41 -25.96 -8.39
C SER A 136 -13.70 -26.89 -9.56
N SER A 137 -14.87 -26.78 -10.18
CA SER A 137 -15.17 -27.47 -11.44
C SER A 137 -15.91 -26.53 -12.37
N LEU A 138 -15.22 -25.48 -12.82
CA LEU A 138 -15.40 -24.86 -14.13
C LEU A 138 -14.30 -23.82 -14.29
N THR A 139 -13.36 -24.16 -15.16
CA THR A 139 -12.51 -23.23 -15.88
C THR A 139 -13.41 -22.30 -16.70
N GLU A 140 -14.12 -21.37 -16.06
CA GLU A 140 -14.60 -20.17 -16.74
C GLU A 140 -13.62 -19.06 -16.42
N GLN A 141 -12.63 -19.00 -17.30
CA GLN A 141 -11.80 -17.84 -17.50
C GLN A 141 -12.73 -16.63 -17.65
N SER A 142 -12.69 -15.73 -16.68
CA SER A 142 -13.16 -14.38 -16.93
C SER A 142 -12.42 -13.89 -18.19
N PRO A 143 -13.11 -13.40 -19.24
CA PRO A 143 -12.45 -12.90 -20.45
C PRO A 143 -11.41 -11.80 -20.14
N LEU A 144 -11.57 -11.09 -19.01
CA LEU A 144 -10.59 -10.14 -18.49
C LEU A 144 -9.30 -10.79 -17.97
N ALA A 145 -9.37 -11.96 -17.35
CA ALA A 145 -8.20 -12.68 -16.86
C ALA A 145 -7.35 -13.25 -18.01
N ASP A 146 -8.01 -13.77 -19.06
CA ASP A 146 -7.33 -14.24 -20.26
C ASP A 146 -6.72 -13.11 -21.09
N GLN A 147 -7.42 -11.98 -21.21
CA GLN A 147 -6.86 -10.78 -21.85
C GLN A 147 -5.62 -10.29 -21.11
N ASN A 148 -5.66 -10.23 -19.78
CA ASN A 148 -4.52 -9.81 -18.98
C ASN A 148 -3.36 -10.81 -19.09
N ARG A 149 -3.66 -12.12 -19.12
CA ARG A 149 -2.64 -13.16 -19.31
C ARG A 149 -1.99 -13.03 -20.69
N ALA A 150 -2.78 -12.90 -21.75
CA ALA A 150 -2.29 -12.73 -23.12
C ALA A 150 -1.39 -11.48 -23.24
N LEU A 151 -1.79 -10.37 -22.60
CA LEU A 151 -1.02 -9.12 -22.58
C LEU A 151 0.30 -9.27 -21.82
N ILE A 152 0.32 -10.02 -20.71
CA ILE A 152 1.55 -10.31 -19.97
C ILE A 152 2.49 -11.20 -20.78
N LEU A 153 1.96 -12.23 -21.44
CA LEU A 153 2.75 -13.11 -22.31
C LEU A 153 3.36 -12.33 -23.48
N GLN A 154 2.58 -11.46 -24.12
CA GLN A 154 3.05 -10.58 -25.19
C GLN A 154 4.21 -9.68 -24.72
N LYS A 155 4.10 -9.11 -23.52
CA LYS A 155 5.17 -8.28 -22.93
C LYS A 155 6.43 -9.08 -22.61
N VAL A 156 6.27 -10.31 -22.11
CA VAL A 156 7.41 -11.21 -21.85
C VAL A 156 8.12 -11.54 -23.16
N GLU A 157 7.37 -11.86 -24.22
CA GLU A 157 7.92 -12.20 -25.53
C GLU A 157 8.63 -11.01 -26.18
N MET A 158 8.05 -9.80 -26.11
CA MET A 158 8.73 -8.57 -26.53
C MET A 158 10.03 -8.32 -25.75
N THR A 159 10.03 -8.61 -24.44
CA THR A 159 11.23 -8.42 -23.61
C THR A 159 12.32 -9.41 -23.99
N MET A 160 11.96 -10.68 -24.19
CA MET A 160 12.88 -11.71 -24.67
C MET A 160 13.47 -11.33 -26.04
N GLN A 161 12.65 -10.87 -26.98
CA GLN A 161 13.10 -10.47 -28.31
C GLN A 161 14.06 -9.28 -28.26
N LYS A 162 13.79 -8.27 -27.41
CA LYS A 162 14.71 -7.14 -27.23
C LYS A 162 16.05 -7.55 -26.64
N ILE A 163 16.05 -8.50 -25.70
CA ILE A 163 17.29 -9.01 -25.09
C ILE A 163 18.07 -9.89 -26.07
N GLN A 164 17.38 -10.68 -26.89
CA GLN A 164 18.00 -11.43 -27.95
C GLN A 164 18.68 -10.50 -28.97
N ASN A 165 17.98 -9.47 -29.43
CA ASN A 165 18.57 -8.44 -30.30
C ASN A 165 19.78 -7.74 -29.63
N PHE A 166 19.72 -7.51 -28.32
CA PHE A 166 20.84 -6.97 -27.55
C PHE A 166 22.04 -7.92 -27.53
N LEU A 167 21.82 -9.22 -27.29
CA LEU A 167 22.88 -10.24 -27.29
C LEU A 167 23.50 -10.44 -28.67
N GLU A 168 22.72 -10.29 -29.74
CA GLU A 168 23.20 -10.32 -31.12
C GLU A 168 24.06 -9.09 -31.45
N THR A 169 23.60 -7.89 -31.05
CA THR A 169 24.28 -6.62 -31.36
C THR A 169 25.54 -6.40 -30.52
N TYR A 170 25.49 -6.76 -29.23
CA TYR A 170 26.54 -6.41 -28.26
C TYR A 170 27.22 -7.62 -27.65
N GLY A 171 26.68 -8.83 -27.79
CA GLY A 171 27.21 -9.99 -27.06
C GLY A 171 28.64 -10.37 -27.42
N ALA A 172 29.15 -9.95 -28.59
CA ALA A 172 30.55 -10.16 -28.98
C ALA A 172 31.54 -9.35 -28.11
N GLN A 173 31.07 -8.27 -27.48
CA GLN A 173 31.84 -7.38 -26.62
C GLN A 173 31.69 -7.74 -25.13
N MET A 174 30.83 -8.71 -24.79
CA MET A 174 30.56 -9.13 -23.42
C MET A 174 31.46 -10.30 -23.02
N LYS A 175 31.75 -10.43 -21.73
CA LYS A 175 32.44 -11.62 -21.22
C LYS A 175 31.58 -12.87 -21.46
N HIS A 176 32.23 -13.99 -21.77
CA HIS A 176 31.54 -15.25 -22.05
C HIS A 176 30.59 -15.68 -20.90
N GLU A 177 31.01 -15.49 -19.65
CA GLU A 177 30.20 -15.78 -18.46
C GLU A 177 28.89 -14.98 -18.42
N GLU A 178 28.93 -13.71 -18.80
CA GLU A 178 27.77 -12.81 -18.77
C GLU A 178 26.78 -13.15 -19.88
N ARG A 179 27.30 -13.43 -21.09
CA ARG A 179 26.52 -13.93 -22.21
C ARG A 179 25.84 -15.26 -21.86
N SER A 180 26.56 -16.18 -21.23
CA SER A 180 26.02 -17.46 -20.74
C SER A 180 24.91 -17.26 -19.70
N THR A 181 25.11 -16.32 -18.76
CA THR A 181 24.10 -16.00 -17.73
C THR A 181 22.82 -15.41 -18.34
N MET A 182 22.95 -14.46 -19.28
CA MET A 182 21.79 -13.89 -19.99
C MET A 182 21.07 -14.95 -20.83
N GLN A 183 21.81 -15.81 -21.52
CA GLN A 183 21.24 -16.94 -22.26
C GLN A 183 20.52 -17.92 -21.31
N GLY A 184 21.06 -18.15 -20.12
CA GLY A 184 20.43 -18.95 -19.07
C GLY A 184 19.08 -18.39 -18.63
N TYR A 185 18.98 -17.08 -18.40
CA TYR A 185 17.70 -16.42 -18.10
C TYR A 185 16.72 -16.48 -19.28
N MET A 186 17.20 -16.33 -20.51
CA MET A 186 16.38 -16.44 -21.72
C MET A 186 15.78 -17.84 -21.86
N ASN A 187 16.62 -18.87 -21.70
CA ASN A 187 16.19 -20.28 -21.73
C ASN A 187 15.23 -20.59 -20.58
N GLN A 188 15.46 -20.02 -19.40
CA GLN A 188 14.56 -20.17 -18.25
C GLN A 188 13.19 -19.54 -18.55
N LEU A 189 13.18 -18.32 -19.11
CA LEU A 189 11.95 -17.64 -19.51
C LEU A 189 11.19 -18.38 -20.60
N GLU A 190 11.89 -18.92 -21.59
CA GLU A 190 11.27 -19.71 -22.65
C GLU A 190 10.56 -20.96 -22.11
N ARG A 191 11.16 -21.61 -21.11
CA ARG A 191 10.54 -22.77 -20.43
C ARG A 191 9.33 -22.39 -19.60
N ILE A 192 9.39 -21.27 -18.89
CA ILE A 192 8.33 -20.86 -17.96
C ILE A 192 7.29 -19.94 -18.58
N LYS A 193 7.47 -19.45 -19.82
CA LYS A 193 6.54 -18.47 -20.43
C LYS A 193 5.10 -18.98 -20.46
N ASN A 194 4.90 -20.27 -20.66
CA ASN A 194 3.56 -20.89 -20.68
C ASN A 194 3.08 -21.38 -19.31
N SER A 195 3.83 -21.12 -18.23
CA SER A 195 3.46 -21.52 -16.88
C SER A 195 2.15 -20.86 -16.43
N SER A 196 1.39 -21.57 -15.60
CA SER A 196 0.22 -21.02 -14.90
C SER A 196 0.62 -19.96 -13.87
N ASN A 197 1.86 -19.99 -13.36
CA ASN A 197 2.36 -19.04 -12.37
C ASN A 197 2.95 -17.79 -13.05
N ILE A 198 2.10 -16.81 -13.33
CA ILE A 198 2.46 -15.54 -13.98
C ILE A 198 3.48 -14.75 -13.13
N ASP A 199 3.36 -14.78 -11.81
CA ASP A 199 4.27 -14.06 -10.90
C ASP A 199 5.70 -14.59 -11.00
N HIS A 200 5.86 -15.90 -11.18
CA HIS A 200 7.18 -16.50 -11.40
C HIS A 200 7.78 -16.06 -12.74
N VAL A 201 6.97 -15.97 -13.81
CA VAL A 201 7.41 -15.46 -15.11
C VAL A 201 7.84 -13.99 -15.00
N LEU A 202 7.03 -13.15 -14.35
CA LEU A 202 7.32 -11.74 -14.14
C LEU A 202 8.56 -11.53 -13.28
N THR A 203 8.72 -12.31 -12.22
CA THR A 203 9.88 -12.21 -11.32
C THR A 203 11.17 -12.62 -12.03
N THR A 204 11.13 -13.68 -12.84
CA THR A 204 12.28 -14.11 -13.65
C THR A 204 12.63 -13.07 -14.71
N CYS A 205 11.62 -12.49 -15.38
CA CYS A 205 11.80 -11.43 -16.36
C CYS A 205 12.41 -10.17 -15.72
N LYS A 206 11.93 -9.80 -14.53
CA LYS A 206 12.48 -8.69 -13.74
C LYS A 206 13.94 -8.93 -13.34
N ARG A 207 14.29 -10.13 -12.86
CA ARG A 207 15.68 -10.48 -12.50
C ARG A 207 16.61 -10.39 -13.70
N MET A 208 16.19 -10.90 -14.86
CA MET A 208 16.93 -10.78 -16.10
C MET A 208 17.16 -9.32 -16.49
N LEU A 209 16.12 -8.47 -16.49
CA LEU A 209 16.24 -7.06 -16.81
C LEU A 209 17.13 -6.29 -15.82
N GLN A 210 17.04 -6.61 -14.52
CA GLN A 210 17.93 -6.04 -13.51
C GLN A 210 19.37 -6.44 -13.75
N HIS A 211 19.61 -7.71 -14.11
CA HIS A 211 20.95 -8.19 -14.42
C HIS A 211 21.53 -7.50 -15.66
N VAL A 212 20.72 -7.32 -16.72
CA VAL A 212 21.12 -6.53 -17.90
C VAL A 212 21.45 -5.10 -17.49
N GLN A 213 20.59 -4.44 -16.71
CA GLN A 213 20.80 -3.06 -16.27
C GLN A 213 22.05 -2.88 -15.38
N GLU A 214 22.30 -3.81 -14.46
CA GLU A 214 23.45 -3.78 -13.57
C GLU A 214 24.75 -3.98 -14.35
N LYS A 215 24.78 -4.94 -15.29
CA LYS A 215 25.97 -5.24 -16.09
C LYS A 215 26.23 -4.24 -17.20
N GLU A 216 25.19 -3.58 -17.71
CA GLU A 216 25.31 -2.40 -18.57
C GLU A 216 26.06 -1.26 -17.84
N LEU A 217 25.92 -1.16 -16.51
CA LEU A 217 26.59 -0.16 -15.68
C LEU A 217 28.11 -0.38 -15.59
N PHE A 218 28.59 -1.62 -15.85
CA PHE A 218 30.00 -2.00 -15.77
C PHE A 218 30.67 -2.19 -17.14
N ALA A 219 29.93 -2.54 -18.19
CA ALA A 219 30.44 -2.53 -19.57
C ALA A 219 30.74 -1.11 -20.10
N GLN A 220 30.33 -0.07 -19.36
CA GLN A 220 30.29 1.34 -19.77
C GLN A 220 31.57 2.16 -19.53
N GLU A 221 32.65 1.60 -18.96
CA GLU A 221 33.91 2.34 -18.85
C GLU A 221 34.70 2.38 -20.18
N GLU A 222 34.54 1.39 -21.07
CA GLU A 222 35.30 1.31 -22.33
C GLU A 222 34.57 1.83 -23.58
N LEU A 223 33.23 1.86 -23.63
CA LEU A 223 32.47 2.27 -24.83
C LEU A 223 31.44 3.36 -24.53
N ARG A 224 31.94 4.57 -24.30
CA ARG A 224 31.15 5.81 -24.30
C ARG A 224 30.74 6.16 -25.73
N ASP A 225 29.44 6.00 -26.02
CA ASP A 225 28.56 7.02 -26.61
C ASP A 225 27.47 6.39 -27.51
N ARG A 226 26.22 6.81 -27.30
CA ARG A 226 24.98 6.48 -28.04
C ARG A 226 24.23 5.18 -27.71
N ALA A 227 24.85 4.01 -27.74
CA ALA A 227 24.12 2.74 -27.58
C ALA A 227 23.60 2.49 -26.16
N GLY A 228 24.47 2.63 -25.15
CA GLY A 228 24.12 2.37 -23.75
C GLY A 228 23.05 3.33 -23.20
N MET A 229 23.08 4.62 -23.58
CA MET A 229 22.03 5.56 -23.12
C MET A 229 20.65 5.23 -23.67
N LYS A 230 20.55 4.81 -24.94
CA LYS A 230 19.28 4.40 -25.55
C LYS A 230 18.77 3.13 -24.86
N LEU A 231 19.66 2.16 -24.66
CA LEU A 231 19.32 0.91 -24.00
C LEU A 231 18.86 1.14 -22.55
N LYS A 232 19.56 1.96 -21.77
CA LYS A 232 19.21 2.33 -20.38
C LYS A 232 17.84 2.97 -20.24
N VAL A 233 17.46 3.79 -21.23
CA VAL A 233 16.12 4.37 -21.30
C VAL A 233 15.11 3.26 -21.60
N GLU A 234 15.38 2.40 -22.58
CA GLU A 234 14.49 1.28 -22.93
C GLU A 234 14.37 0.22 -21.82
N THR A 235 15.44 -0.19 -21.15
CA THR A 235 15.39 -1.12 -20.00
C THR A 235 14.71 -0.48 -18.80
N GLY A 236 14.93 0.82 -18.58
CA GLY A 236 14.26 1.59 -17.54
C GLY A 236 12.75 1.75 -17.79
N GLU A 237 12.34 1.90 -19.04
CA GLU A 237 10.92 1.89 -19.45
C GLU A 237 10.30 0.51 -19.30
N LEU A 238 10.96 -0.55 -19.80
CA LEU A 238 10.51 -1.93 -19.65
C LEU A 238 10.39 -2.35 -18.18
N LEU A 239 11.34 -1.96 -17.33
CA LEU A 239 11.26 -2.21 -15.88
C LEU A 239 10.11 -1.45 -15.21
N LYS A 240 9.76 -0.26 -15.70
CA LYS A 240 8.60 0.49 -15.19
C LYS A 240 7.29 -0.11 -15.70
N GLU A 241 7.23 -0.54 -16.94
CA GLU A 241 6.08 -1.25 -17.49
C GLU A 241 5.87 -2.58 -16.78
N LEU A 242 6.93 -3.35 -16.53
CA LEU A 242 6.85 -4.55 -15.70
C LEU A 242 6.43 -4.24 -14.28
N LYS A 243 6.94 -3.16 -13.65
CA LYS A 243 6.50 -2.75 -12.30
C LYS A 243 5.04 -2.28 -12.27
N LYS A 244 4.54 -1.62 -13.32
CA LYS A 244 3.12 -1.29 -13.46
C LYS A 244 2.24 -2.53 -13.62
N THR A 245 2.76 -3.58 -14.27
CA THR A 245 2.03 -4.82 -14.53
C THR A 245 2.14 -5.81 -13.35
N SER A 246 3.25 -5.77 -12.60
CA SER A 246 3.50 -6.54 -11.36
C SER A 246 2.86 -5.90 -10.13
N ALA A 247 2.46 -4.63 -10.20
CA ALA A 247 1.80 -3.93 -9.10
C ALA A 247 0.27 -3.96 -9.26
N LEU A 248 -0.33 -5.07 -8.80
CA LEU A 248 -1.54 -4.97 -7.97
C LEU A 248 -1.25 -4.37 -6.58
N GLY A 249 -0.01 -3.94 -6.30
CA GLY A 249 0.43 -3.34 -5.05
C GLY A 249 0.46 -1.81 -5.10
N LYS A 250 -0.71 -1.22 -4.79
CA LYS A 250 -0.99 0.09 -4.18
C LYS A 250 -0.04 1.26 -4.51
N PRO A 251 -0.51 2.27 -5.27
CA PRO A 251 0.10 3.60 -5.18
C PRO A 251 0.12 4.05 -3.71
N ILE A 252 0.92 5.06 -3.37
CA ILE A 252 0.69 5.79 -2.12
C ILE A 252 -0.71 6.41 -2.29
N GLU A 253 -1.73 5.68 -1.87
CA GLU A 253 -3.12 6.10 -1.87
C GLU A 253 -3.18 7.21 -0.83
N LEU A 254 -3.05 8.46 -1.29
CA LEU A 254 -3.43 9.60 -0.48
C LEU A 254 -4.86 9.39 0.05
N GLU A 255 -5.75 8.78 -0.76
CA GLU A 255 -7.03 8.22 -0.29
C GLU A 255 -6.87 7.31 0.93
N GLY A 256 -5.99 6.30 0.91
CA GLY A 256 -5.79 5.34 2.00
C GLY A 256 -5.14 5.96 3.25
N ILE A 257 -4.34 7.02 3.10
CA ILE A 257 -3.80 7.79 4.23
C ILE A 257 -4.90 8.68 4.83
N ILE A 258 -5.70 9.34 3.98
CA ILE A 258 -6.87 10.13 4.38
C ILE A 258 -7.92 9.24 5.06
N GLU A 259 -8.16 8.03 4.54
CA GLU A 259 -9.09 7.05 5.09
C GLU A 259 -8.61 6.50 6.43
N LYS A 260 -7.30 6.28 6.59
CA LYS A 260 -6.67 5.95 7.89
C LYS A 260 -6.77 7.09 8.89
N PHE A 261 -6.68 8.35 8.45
CA PHE A 261 -6.89 9.52 9.30
C PHE A 261 -8.36 9.75 9.65
N GLU A 262 -9.28 9.38 8.77
CA GLU A 262 -10.72 9.47 8.98
C GLU A 262 -11.23 8.42 9.99
N LYS A 263 -10.65 7.21 9.95
CA LYS A 263 -10.93 6.15 10.93
C LYS A 263 -10.39 6.44 12.34
N LYS A 264 -9.53 7.44 12.51
CA LYS A 264 -9.02 7.89 13.82
C LYS A 264 -9.80 9.11 14.28
N THR A 265 -10.61 8.95 15.32
CA THR A 265 -11.57 9.96 15.83
C THR A 265 -10.94 11.34 16.10
N TYR A 266 -9.68 11.38 16.52
CA TYR A 266 -8.94 12.61 16.83
C TYR A 266 -8.28 13.27 15.60
N LEU A 267 -8.11 12.55 14.49
CA LEU A 267 -7.52 13.07 13.23
C LEU A 267 -8.58 13.32 12.15
N SER A 268 -9.83 12.92 12.38
CA SER A 268 -11.00 13.19 11.54
C SER A 268 -11.12 14.65 11.07
N PRO A 269 -10.98 15.69 11.91
CA PRO A 269 -11.04 17.07 11.43
C PRO A 269 -9.89 17.42 10.48
N LEU A 270 -8.71 16.82 10.66
CA LEU A 270 -7.54 17.01 9.80
C LEU A 270 -7.71 16.29 8.45
N ALA A 271 -8.32 15.11 8.44
CA ALA A 271 -8.69 14.37 7.23
C ALA A 271 -9.72 15.13 6.37
N LYS A 272 -10.70 15.78 7.01
CA LYS A 272 -11.70 16.64 6.34
C LYS A 272 -11.07 17.90 5.74
N ILE A 273 -10.08 18.49 6.42
CA ILE A 273 -9.30 19.63 5.89
C ILE A 273 -8.45 19.18 4.69
N LEU A 274 -7.77 18.04 4.79
CA LEU A 274 -6.97 17.48 3.69
C LEU A 274 -7.82 17.15 2.45
N ARG A 275 -9.01 16.56 2.59
CA ARG A 275 -9.95 16.35 1.47
C ARG A 275 -10.46 17.64 0.84
N ALA A 276 -10.58 18.73 1.62
CA ALA A 276 -11.03 20.01 1.09
C ALA A 276 -9.93 20.77 0.32
N ILE A 277 -8.66 20.45 0.58
CA ILE A 277 -7.49 21.09 -0.04
C ILE A 277 -6.96 20.27 -1.21
N VAL A 278 -7.07 18.94 -1.14
CA VAL A 278 -6.71 18.04 -2.24
C VAL A 278 -7.90 17.97 -3.20
N PRO A 279 -7.87 18.63 -4.38
CA PRO A 279 -8.90 18.41 -5.39
C PRO A 279 -8.95 16.90 -5.67
N HIS A 280 -10.15 16.33 -5.86
CA HIS A 280 -10.30 14.93 -6.25
C HIS A 280 -9.43 14.64 -7.48
N GLU A 281 -8.22 14.15 -7.23
CA GLU A 281 -7.27 13.81 -8.28
C GLU A 281 -7.72 12.46 -8.80
N THR A 282 -8.30 12.48 -10.00
CA THR A 282 -8.59 11.23 -10.69
C THR A 282 -7.27 10.49 -10.94
N LYS A 283 -7.31 9.15 -11.01
CA LYS A 283 -6.14 8.32 -11.30
C LYS A 283 -5.38 8.83 -12.55
N GLU A 284 -6.13 9.28 -13.55
CA GLU A 284 -5.61 9.88 -14.79
C GLU A 284 -4.78 11.16 -14.53
N MET A 285 -5.26 12.06 -13.66
CA MET A 285 -4.51 13.28 -13.32
C MET A 285 -3.19 12.96 -12.61
N HIS A 286 -3.18 11.96 -11.74
CA HIS A 286 -1.96 11.51 -11.08
C HIS A 286 -0.96 10.91 -12.09
N GLU A 287 -1.45 10.11 -13.03
CA GLU A 287 -0.62 9.56 -14.12
C GLU A 287 0.01 10.66 -14.97
N ILE A 288 -0.76 11.66 -15.39
CA ILE A 288 -0.24 12.78 -16.19
C ILE A 288 0.80 13.60 -15.39
N ARG A 289 0.58 13.86 -14.09
CA ARG A 289 1.59 14.52 -13.24
C ARG A 289 2.88 13.72 -13.13
N SER A 290 2.76 12.41 -12.97
CA SER A 290 3.91 11.51 -12.95
C SER A 290 4.68 11.55 -14.28
N GLN A 291 3.96 11.55 -15.42
CA GLN A 291 4.56 11.70 -16.75
C GLN A 291 5.28 13.05 -16.87
N ILE A 292 4.67 14.17 -16.47
CA ILE A 292 5.32 15.50 -16.47
C ILE A 292 6.62 15.50 -15.62
N LYS A 293 6.60 14.87 -14.44
CA LYS A 293 7.77 14.77 -13.57
C LYS A 293 8.88 13.95 -14.22
N MET A 294 8.52 12.87 -14.90
CA MET A 294 9.44 12.05 -15.67
C MET A 294 10.04 12.82 -16.86
N THR A 295 9.21 13.51 -17.66
CA THR A 295 9.65 14.37 -18.78
C THR A 295 10.63 15.44 -18.27
N ASN A 296 10.38 16.05 -17.12
CA ASN A 296 11.32 17.00 -16.51
C ASN A 296 12.67 16.36 -16.16
N LYS A 297 12.66 15.14 -15.61
CA LYS A 297 13.89 14.41 -15.30
C LYS A 297 14.68 14.09 -16.57
N HIS A 298 14.00 13.68 -17.65
CA HIS A 298 14.62 13.44 -18.95
C HIS A 298 15.19 14.73 -19.54
N MET A 299 14.45 15.83 -19.52
CA MET A 299 14.97 17.13 -19.97
C MET A 299 16.23 17.54 -19.21
N LEU A 300 16.27 17.36 -17.88
CA LEU A 300 17.47 17.67 -17.09
C LEU A 300 18.65 16.76 -17.46
N ALA A 301 18.40 15.48 -17.73
CA ALA A 301 19.44 14.56 -18.19
C ALA A 301 20.00 14.99 -19.56
N TYR A 302 19.14 15.29 -20.54
CA TYR A 302 19.58 15.79 -21.84
C TYR A 302 20.23 17.18 -21.75
N LEU A 303 19.76 18.06 -20.88
CA LEU A 303 20.40 19.36 -20.63
C LEU A 303 21.82 19.17 -20.10
N LYS A 304 22.01 18.24 -19.17
CA LYS A 304 23.35 17.87 -18.70
C LYS A 304 24.23 17.39 -19.86
N VAL A 305 23.71 16.53 -20.74
CA VAL A 305 24.44 16.06 -21.94
C VAL A 305 24.76 17.23 -22.90
N ALA A 306 23.82 18.14 -23.13
CA ALA A 306 24.03 19.31 -24.01
C ALA A 306 25.13 20.23 -23.47
N LEU A 307 25.23 20.36 -22.14
CA LEU A 307 26.24 21.19 -21.47
C LEU A 307 27.60 20.48 -21.37
N THR A 308 27.63 19.19 -21.04
CA THR A 308 28.88 18.45 -20.77
C THR A 308 29.41 17.64 -21.96
N GLY A 309 28.65 17.51 -23.04
CA GLY A 309 29.02 16.72 -24.21
C GLY A 309 30.25 17.28 -24.93
N LYS A 310 31.22 16.42 -25.27
CA LYS A 310 32.44 16.82 -25.97
C LYS A 310 32.24 16.97 -27.49
N SER A 311 31.31 16.21 -28.08
CA SER A 311 31.06 16.25 -29.52
C SER A 311 29.93 17.23 -29.89
N PRO A 312 30.07 18.02 -30.97
CA PRO A 312 29.03 18.96 -31.42
C PRO A 312 27.75 18.24 -31.87
N GLN A 313 27.88 17.02 -32.39
CA GLN A 313 26.74 16.20 -32.82
C GLN A 313 25.88 15.74 -31.62
N SER A 314 26.51 15.34 -30.51
CA SER A 314 25.80 14.96 -29.28
C SER A 314 25.05 16.14 -28.66
N LYS A 315 25.62 17.36 -28.72
CA LYS A 315 24.93 18.57 -28.28
C LYS A 315 23.69 18.85 -29.12
N SER A 316 23.79 18.72 -30.44
CA SER A 316 22.66 18.94 -31.35
C SER A 316 21.52 17.93 -31.12
N GLU A 317 21.85 16.64 -30.98
CA GLU A 317 20.88 15.58 -30.66
C GLU A 317 20.20 15.81 -29.30
N ALA A 318 20.97 16.24 -28.28
CA ALA A 318 20.44 16.58 -26.97
C ALA A 318 19.48 17.78 -27.04
N TRP A 319 19.79 18.82 -27.84
CA TRP A 319 18.89 19.96 -28.05
C TRP A 319 17.59 19.57 -28.75
N ASN A 320 17.66 18.71 -29.78
CA ASN A 320 16.47 18.18 -30.45
C ASN A 320 15.62 17.29 -29.52
N SER A 321 16.26 16.54 -28.62
CA SER A 321 15.56 15.76 -27.60
C SER A 321 14.90 16.66 -26.53
N ILE A 322 15.54 17.77 -26.17
CA ILE A 322 14.94 18.75 -25.23
C ILE A 322 13.73 19.44 -25.87
N SER A 323 13.81 19.80 -27.16
CA SER A 323 12.70 20.49 -27.84
C SER A 323 11.46 19.60 -27.95
N THR A 324 11.64 18.32 -28.29
CA THR A 324 10.57 17.32 -28.33
C THR A 324 9.96 17.08 -26.95
N LEU A 325 10.77 16.88 -25.91
CA LEU A 325 10.29 16.74 -24.53
C LEU A 325 9.57 18.00 -24.02
N ARG A 326 9.95 19.19 -24.49
CA ARG A 326 9.26 20.44 -24.16
C ARG A 326 7.88 20.52 -24.79
N ALA A 327 7.74 20.07 -26.04
CA ALA A 327 6.45 19.98 -26.72
C ALA A 327 5.54 18.95 -26.03
N GLU A 328 6.08 17.79 -25.68
CA GLU A 328 5.35 16.75 -24.92
C GLU A 328 4.90 17.27 -23.55
N LYS A 329 5.80 17.94 -22.80
CA LYS A 329 5.44 18.57 -21.53
C LYS A 329 4.31 19.59 -21.68
N LYS A 330 4.31 20.37 -22.77
CA LYS A 330 3.24 21.33 -23.06
C LYS A 330 1.92 20.59 -23.29
N ARG A 331 1.93 19.51 -24.08
CA ARG A 331 0.77 18.64 -24.32
C ARG A 331 0.20 18.04 -23.02
N LEU A 332 1.06 17.48 -22.18
CA LEU A 332 0.65 16.89 -20.90
C LEU A 332 0.09 17.95 -19.95
N LYS A 333 0.62 19.16 -19.96
CA LYS A 333 0.06 20.28 -19.17
C LYS A 333 -1.33 20.70 -19.66
N THR A 334 -1.54 20.78 -20.96
CA THR A 334 -2.86 21.11 -21.52
C THR A 334 -3.88 20.02 -21.24
N GLU A 335 -3.46 18.75 -21.31
CA GLU A 335 -4.32 17.60 -20.97
C GLU A 335 -4.71 17.60 -19.49
N LEU A 336 -3.74 17.87 -18.61
CA LEU A 336 -4.00 18.01 -17.17
C LEU A 336 -4.97 19.17 -16.88
N ALA A 337 -4.80 20.31 -17.54
CA ALA A 337 -5.71 21.45 -17.39
C ALA A 337 -7.13 21.10 -17.84
N GLY A 338 -7.28 20.39 -18.98
CA GLY A 338 -8.57 19.92 -19.46
C GLY A 338 -9.24 18.90 -18.52
N LEU A 339 -8.47 18.00 -17.91
CA LEU A 339 -9.02 17.10 -16.88
C LEU A 339 -9.40 17.84 -15.59
N GLN A 340 -8.64 18.86 -15.20
CA GLN A 340 -8.99 19.72 -14.06
C GLN A 340 -10.31 20.47 -14.30
N GLU A 341 -10.47 21.03 -15.49
CA GLU A 341 -11.69 21.74 -15.89
C GLU A 341 -12.90 20.80 -15.88
N LYS A 342 -12.79 19.61 -16.51
CA LYS A 342 -13.85 18.59 -16.46
C LYS A 342 -14.19 18.13 -15.04
N ALA A 343 -13.19 17.97 -14.18
CA ALA A 343 -13.41 17.61 -12.77
C ALA A 343 -14.12 18.74 -12.00
N GLN A 344 -13.78 20.00 -12.30
CA GLN A 344 -14.45 21.17 -11.73
C GLN A 344 -15.90 21.29 -12.24
N GLU A 345 -16.13 21.11 -13.54
CA GLU A 345 -17.47 21.10 -14.14
C GLU A 345 -18.36 20.00 -13.53
N ALA A 346 -17.83 18.79 -13.37
CA ALA A 346 -18.54 17.69 -12.72
C ALA A 346 -18.86 18.01 -11.24
N ALA A 347 -17.93 18.63 -10.51
CA ALA A 347 -18.14 19.06 -9.14
C ALA A 347 -19.17 20.21 -9.03
N HIS A 348 -19.17 21.14 -10.00
CA HIS A 348 -20.17 22.20 -10.08
C HIS A 348 -21.55 21.65 -10.43
N ALA A 349 -21.65 20.70 -11.36
CA ALA A 349 -22.91 20.03 -11.70
C ALA A 349 -23.50 19.26 -10.50
N GLN A 350 -22.66 18.57 -9.72
CA GLN A 350 -23.10 17.92 -8.47
C GLN A 350 -23.50 18.90 -7.38
N LYS A 351 -22.81 20.05 -7.26
CA LYS A 351 -23.20 21.11 -6.32
C LYS A 351 -24.57 21.69 -6.67
N ILE A 352 -24.87 21.91 -7.95
CA ILE A 352 -26.17 22.45 -8.40
C ILE A 352 -27.33 21.48 -8.08
N GLN A 353 -27.10 20.16 -8.07
CA GLN A 353 -28.11 19.18 -7.67
C GLN A 353 -28.30 19.06 -6.15
N THR A 354 -27.36 19.57 -5.34
CA THR A 354 -27.39 19.45 -3.87
C THR A 354 -27.62 20.77 -3.14
N THR A 355 -27.86 21.87 -3.85
CA THR A 355 -28.28 23.16 -3.27
C THR A 355 -29.75 23.12 -2.82
N LEU A 356 -30.08 22.23 -1.88
CA LEU A 356 -30.95 22.68 -0.79
C LEU A 356 -30.09 23.57 0.11
N PRO A 357 -30.57 24.74 0.54
CA PRO A 357 -29.83 25.60 1.45
C PRO A 357 -29.54 24.78 2.70
N HIS A 358 -28.30 24.32 2.81
CA HIS A 358 -27.81 23.63 3.99
C HIS A 358 -27.69 24.72 5.05
N HIS A 359 -28.83 25.12 5.63
CA HIS A 359 -28.86 25.91 6.84
C HIS A 359 -27.97 25.17 7.82
N SER A 360 -26.84 25.77 8.18
CA SER A 360 -25.93 25.16 9.14
C SER A 360 -26.76 24.79 10.36
N THR A 361 -26.75 23.51 10.74
CA THR A 361 -27.50 22.99 11.89
C THR A 361 -27.26 23.83 13.15
N ALA A 362 -26.07 24.42 13.27
CA ALA A 362 -25.71 25.41 14.28
C ALA A 362 -26.60 26.67 14.26
N GLN A 363 -26.86 27.28 13.11
CA GLN A 363 -27.73 28.46 13.01
C GLN A 363 -29.15 28.17 13.51
N GLN A 364 -29.71 27.01 13.12
CA GLN A 364 -31.04 26.60 13.57
C GLN A 364 -31.05 26.36 15.08
N PHE A 365 -30.02 25.70 15.62
CA PHE A 365 -29.89 25.45 17.05
C PHE A 365 -29.83 26.76 17.87
N PHE A 366 -28.93 27.69 17.52
CA PHE A 366 -28.81 28.97 18.21
C PHE A 366 -30.07 29.84 18.03
N GLY A 367 -30.71 29.80 16.86
CA GLY A 367 -31.98 30.47 16.61
C GLY A 367 -33.10 29.95 17.51
N TRP A 368 -33.24 28.63 17.65
CA TRP A 368 -34.22 28.01 18.55
C TRP A 368 -33.96 28.33 20.02
N MET A 369 -32.70 28.29 20.47
CA MET A 369 -32.37 28.69 21.85
C MET A 369 -32.75 30.15 22.14
N LEU A 370 -32.45 31.08 21.21
CA LEU A 370 -32.84 32.48 21.35
C LEU A 370 -34.36 32.66 21.36
N PHE A 371 -35.07 31.94 20.49
CA PHE A 371 -36.52 31.99 20.43
C PHE A 371 -37.17 31.53 21.74
N VAL A 372 -36.74 30.38 22.27
CA VAL A 372 -37.25 29.86 23.56
C VAL A 372 -36.96 30.83 24.70
N TYR A 373 -35.74 31.39 24.75
CA TYR A 373 -35.39 32.39 25.75
C TYR A 373 -36.28 33.64 25.64
N LEU A 374 -36.54 34.14 24.43
CA LEU A 374 -37.37 35.32 24.20
C LEU A 374 -38.82 35.07 24.63
N VAL A 375 -39.40 33.93 24.25
CA VAL A 375 -40.76 33.54 24.66
C VAL A 375 -40.86 33.45 26.18
N PHE A 376 -39.87 32.81 26.81
CA PHE A 376 -39.83 32.68 28.27
C PHE A 376 -39.70 34.05 28.95
N TYR A 377 -38.78 34.90 28.47
CA TYR A 377 -38.60 36.27 28.97
C TYR A 377 -39.89 37.10 28.87
N ILE A 378 -40.56 37.07 27.71
CA ILE A 378 -41.82 37.80 27.50
C ILE A 378 -42.92 37.28 28.44
N ALA A 379 -42.99 35.97 28.67
CA ALA A 379 -43.99 35.37 29.55
C ALA A 379 -43.75 35.70 31.03
N THR A 380 -42.49 35.72 31.48
CA THR A 380 -42.17 35.90 32.90
C THR A 380 -41.97 37.35 33.31
N TYR A 381 -41.52 38.21 32.39
CA TYR A 381 -41.29 39.64 32.66
C TYR A 381 -42.49 40.36 33.29
N PRO A 382 -43.73 40.28 32.75
CA PRO A 382 -44.89 40.95 33.35
C PRO A 382 -45.25 40.38 34.73
N LEU A 383 -44.96 39.10 34.99
CA LEU A 383 -45.17 38.50 36.32
C LEU A 383 -44.18 39.07 37.36
N THR A 384 -42.97 39.42 36.92
CA THR A 384 -41.91 39.94 37.80
C THR A 384 -42.01 41.45 38.08
N MET A 385 -42.90 42.17 37.40
CA MET A 385 -43.19 43.58 37.67
C MET A 385 -43.94 43.71 38.99
N LYS A 386 -43.26 44.28 40.00
CA LYS A 386 -43.74 44.43 41.39
C LYS A 386 -45.11 45.08 41.56
N GLU A 387 -45.60 45.81 40.57
CA GLU A 387 -46.86 46.55 40.66
C GLU A 387 -48.12 45.68 40.54
N ILE A 388 -48.00 44.42 40.10
CA ILE A 388 -49.17 43.62 39.69
C ILE A 388 -49.56 42.54 40.70
N THR A 389 -48.67 42.07 41.59
CA THR A 389 -49.03 40.97 42.51
C THR A 389 -48.32 41.02 43.88
N ASN A 390 -49.09 40.89 44.97
CA ASN A 390 -48.60 40.55 46.32
C ASN A 390 -48.16 39.07 46.42
N PHE A 391 -47.89 38.41 45.29
CA PHE A 391 -47.61 36.98 45.20
C PHE A 391 -46.10 36.77 45.23
N GLN A 392 -45.61 35.99 46.20
CA GLN A 392 -44.19 35.61 46.25
C GLN A 392 -43.92 34.58 45.14
N LEU A 393 -43.34 35.05 44.04
CA LEU A 393 -42.93 34.18 42.94
C LEU A 393 -41.75 33.29 43.38
N PRO A 394 -41.71 32.03 42.92
CA PRO A 394 -40.56 31.16 43.12
C PRO A 394 -39.25 31.79 42.64
N GLN A 395 -38.16 31.60 43.39
CA GLN A 395 -36.85 32.20 43.09
C GLN A 395 -36.32 31.88 41.68
N PHE A 396 -36.66 30.72 41.11
CA PHE A 396 -36.23 30.34 39.77
C PHE A 396 -36.79 31.24 38.65
N LEU A 397 -37.89 31.97 38.89
CA LEU A 397 -38.45 32.92 37.93
C LEU A 397 -37.69 34.26 37.87
N TYR A 398 -36.77 34.50 38.81
CA TYR A 398 -35.85 35.64 38.79
C TYR A 398 -34.55 35.36 38.00
N PHE A 399 -34.61 34.41 37.06
CA PHE A 399 -33.48 34.02 36.22
C PHE A 399 -32.88 35.19 35.42
N TYR A 400 -33.67 36.23 35.13
CA TYR A 400 -33.20 37.45 34.45
C TYR A 400 -32.19 38.24 35.27
N GLN A 401 -32.06 37.98 36.57
CA GLN A 401 -31.03 38.57 37.43
C GLN A 401 -29.71 37.79 37.37
N SER A 402 -29.71 36.53 36.90
CA SER A 402 -28.52 35.68 36.84
C SER A 402 -27.51 36.18 35.82
N THR A 403 -26.31 36.53 36.28
CA THR A 403 -25.17 36.93 35.43
C THR A 403 -24.79 35.83 34.45
N ILE A 404 -24.85 34.57 34.89
CA ILE A 404 -24.53 33.41 34.05
C ILE A 404 -25.50 33.34 32.86
N LEU A 405 -26.81 33.46 33.12
CA LEU A 405 -27.78 33.36 32.05
C LEU A 405 -27.71 34.56 31.09
N LYS A 406 -27.45 35.78 31.60
CA LYS A 406 -27.18 36.96 30.74
C LYS A 406 -25.96 36.73 29.84
N SER A 407 -24.89 36.16 30.38
CA SER A 407 -23.70 35.85 29.58
C SER A 407 -23.99 34.78 28.53
N LEU A 408 -24.75 33.74 28.87
CA LEU A 408 -25.11 32.67 27.94
C LEU A 408 -26.02 33.16 26.81
N THR A 409 -27.00 34.01 27.11
CA THR A 409 -27.92 34.56 26.09
C THR A 409 -27.19 35.53 25.17
N LEU A 410 -26.31 36.36 25.72
CA LEU A 410 -25.44 37.23 24.94
C LEU A 410 -24.51 36.43 24.02
N PHE A 411 -23.87 35.37 24.54
CA PHE A 411 -23.05 34.46 23.74
C PHE A 411 -23.85 33.88 22.57
N THR A 412 -25.04 33.36 22.87
CA THR A 412 -25.94 32.76 21.88
C THR A 412 -26.34 33.77 20.80
N LEU A 413 -26.61 35.02 21.18
CA LEU A 413 -26.93 36.11 20.26
C LEU A 413 -25.76 36.47 19.35
N ILE A 414 -24.56 36.63 19.91
CA ILE A 414 -23.34 36.95 19.14
C ILE A 414 -23.02 35.79 18.20
N ALA A 415 -23.07 34.54 18.68
CA ALA A 415 -22.83 33.35 17.87
C ALA A 415 -23.82 33.24 16.71
N TYR A 416 -25.12 33.43 16.97
CA TYR A 416 -26.14 33.44 15.93
C TYR A 416 -25.89 34.55 14.90
N GLY A 417 -25.58 35.77 15.36
CA GLY A 417 -25.27 36.91 14.50
C GLY A 417 -24.06 36.66 13.61
N CYS A 418 -22.96 36.13 14.17
CA CYS A 418 -21.78 35.77 13.39
C CYS A 418 -22.08 34.70 12.34
N ILE A 419 -22.84 33.65 12.70
CA ILE A 419 -23.22 32.61 11.74
C ILE A 419 -24.10 33.19 10.62
N ALA A 420 -25.09 34.02 10.98
CA ALA A 420 -25.98 34.65 10.00
C ALA A 420 -25.23 35.58 9.05
N ILE A 421 -24.34 36.44 9.57
CA ILE A 421 -23.49 37.34 8.77
C ILE A 421 -22.55 36.53 7.88
N SER A 422 -21.93 35.47 8.41
CA SER A 422 -21.07 34.57 7.64
C SER A 422 -21.83 33.94 6.47
N ASN A 423 -23.05 33.46 6.71
CA ASN A 423 -23.85 32.78 5.68
C ASN A 423 -24.35 33.76 4.60
N ILE A 424 -24.66 35.01 4.95
CA ILE A 424 -25.14 36.02 4.01
C ILE A 424 -24.00 36.62 3.18
N PHE A 425 -22.91 37.05 3.83
CA PHE A 425 -21.86 37.85 3.17
C PHE A 425 -20.65 37.02 2.72
N PHE A 426 -20.43 35.85 3.31
CA PHE A 426 -19.25 35.03 3.04
C PHE A 426 -19.57 33.54 2.77
N PRO A 427 -20.55 33.22 1.90
CA PRO A 427 -20.99 31.83 1.69
C PRO A 427 -19.87 30.89 1.23
N GLU A 428 -18.88 31.41 0.48
CA GLU A 428 -17.77 30.61 -0.07
C GLU A 428 -16.39 30.92 0.54
N LYS A 429 -16.27 32.01 1.30
CA LYS A 429 -14.98 32.51 1.80
C LYS A 429 -14.71 32.06 3.24
N ARG A 430 -14.29 30.81 3.41
CA ARG A 430 -14.04 30.17 4.72
C ARG A 430 -13.10 30.95 5.65
N LEU A 431 -12.07 31.62 5.11
CA LEU A 431 -11.15 32.43 5.91
C LEU A 431 -11.84 33.64 6.55
N ALA A 432 -12.78 34.27 5.83
CA ALA A 432 -13.56 35.39 6.35
C ALA A 432 -14.49 34.93 7.47
N SER A 433 -15.13 33.76 7.32
CA SER A 433 -15.95 33.14 8.36
C SER A 433 -15.15 32.85 9.64
N ILE A 434 -13.95 32.29 9.51
CA ILE A 434 -13.07 32.00 10.66
C ILE A 434 -12.67 33.28 11.39
N ALA A 435 -12.28 34.33 10.64
CA ALA A 435 -11.96 35.62 11.23
C ALA A 435 -13.15 36.24 11.96
N LEU A 436 -14.36 36.12 11.38
CA LEU A 436 -15.60 36.62 11.97
C LEU A 436 -15.95 35.88 13.27
N TYR A 437 -15.79 34.55 13.32
CA TYR A 437 -15.99 33.78 14.55
C TYR A 437 -14.97 34.14 15.64
N GLY A 438 -13.70 34.35 15.25
CA GLY A 438 -12.67 34.83 16.17
C GLY A 438 -13.01 36.20 16.76
N ALA A 439 -13.48 37.13 15.93
CA ALA A 439 -13.93 38.45 16.39
C ALA A 439 -15.16 38.34 17.32
N GLY A 440 -16.10 37.43 17.02
CA GLY A 440 -17.27 37.16 17.87
C GLY A 440 -16.89 36.65 19.26
N ILE A 441 -15.99 35.66 19.34
CA ILE A 441 -15.48 35.14 20.62
C ILE A 441 -14.75 36.23 21.40
N PHE A 442 -13.91 37.03 20.73
CA PHE A 442 -13.21 38.14 21.38
C PHE A 442 -14.18 39.20 21.92
N SER A 443 -15.21 39.54 21.16
CA SER A 443 -16.25 40.49 21.58
C SER A 443 -17.03 39.94 22.78
N PHE A 444 -17.35 38.64 22.77
CA PHE A 444 -17.99 37.98 23.90
C PHE A 444 -17.11 38.04 25.16
N LEU A 445 -15.81 37.73 25.05
CA LEU A 445 -14.87 37.80 26.18
C LEU A 445 -14.76 39.21 26.74
N LEU A 446 -14.69 40.24 25.90
CA LEU A 446 -14.67 41.64 26.35
C LEU A 446 -15.94 42.01 27.13
N ILE A 447 -17.11 41.59 26.65
CA ILE A 447 -18.37 41.88 27.33
C ILE A 447 -18.49 41.07 28.63
N ALA A 448 -18.02 39.80 28.64
CA ALA A 448 -18.02 38.96 29.82
C ALA A 448 -17.11 39.53 30.93
N ILE A 449 -15.94 40.08 30.57
CA ILE A 449 -15.04 40.74 31.52
C ILE A 449 -15.68 41.99 32.14
N ASN A 450 -16.47 42.75 31.36
CA ASN A 450 -17.18 43.94 31.86
C ASN A 450 -18.47 43.63 32.64
N LEU A 451 -18.95 42.38 32.60
CA LEU A 451 -20.15 41.94 33.33
C LEU A 451 -19.84 41.32 34.70
N ILE A 452 -18.56 40.99 34.95
CA ILE A 452 -18.00 40.64 36.26
C ILE A 452 -17.63 41.94 36.97
#